data_AF-A0A246BJF6-F1
#
_entry.id   AF-A0A246BJF6-F1
#
_cell.length_a   1.000
_cell.length_b   1.000
_cell.length_c   1.000
_cell.angle_alpha   90.00
_cell.angle_beta   90.00
_cell.angle_gamma   90.00
#
_symmetry.space_group_name_H-M   'P 1'
#
loop_
_entity.id
_entity.type
_entity.pdbx_description
1 polymer ?
#
loop_
_entity_poly.entity_id
_entity_poly.type
_entity_poly.pdbx_seq_one_letter_code
_entity_poly.pdbx_strand_id
1 'polypeptide(L)'
;MYLVATGSRLGAASPHVGVMVGPRVRGLAPLADGRWWASDNDGFTGHFQAAAFLAHLERLGPFAARCLFVAAPDVVGDAAATLALFPRWRSVIEAHDFPVAVVAQDGQEALALPESANWLFLAGSDAWRGRHGPALIAQAGALGYWGVHVGRVNSARRVQACVALGADSCDGTYLRFTGVERGLRDVQGWVEAGAGQPGLFGLARAM
;
A
#
# COMPACT_ATOMS: atom_id res chain seq x y z
N MET A 1 -8.90 1.18 3.93
CA MET A 1 -8.91 2.27 2.92
C MET A 1 -8.58 1.70 1.57
N TYR A 2 -9.28 2.10 0.50
CA TYR A 2 -8.86 1.75 -0.86
C TYR A 2 -7.99 2.88 -1.41
N LEU A 3 -6.77 2.58 -1.83
CA LEU A 3 -5.82 3.52 -2.41
C LEU A 3 -5.89 3.43 -3.93
N VAL A 4 -6.48 4.45 -4.57
CA VAL A 4 -6.59 4.46 -6.02
C VAL A 4 -5.28 4.94 -6.68
N ALA A 5 -4.85 4.29 -7.75
CA ALA A 5 -3.65 4.68 -8.49
C ALA A 5 -3.97 5.78 -9.53
N THR A 6 -3.99 7.05 -9.12
CA THR A 6 -4.23 8.20 -10.00
C THR A 6 -3.59 9.49 -9.48
N GLY A 7 -3.12 10.33 -10.39
CA GLY A 7 -2.66 11.69 -10.07
C GLY A 7 -3.74 12.78 -10.18
N SER A 8 -4.95 12.40 -10.60
CA SER A 8 -6.09 13.29 -10.78
C SER A 8 -6.84 13.54 -9.47
N ARG A 9 -7.44 14.72 -9.31
CA ARG A 9 -8.29 15.04 -8.15
C ARG A 9 -9.41 14.01 -7.98
N LEU A 10 -9.69 13.65 -6.73
CA LEU A 10 -10.74 12.67 -6.38
C LEU A 10 -12.10 13.34 -6.10
N GLY A 11 -12.16 14.67 -6.06
CA GLY A 11 -13.39 15.43 -5.81
C GLY A 11 -14.07 15.02 -4.49
N ALA A 12 -15.39 14.81 -4.55
CA ALA A 12 -16.23 14.43 -3.41
C ALA A 12 -16.08 12.94 -2.99
N ALA A 13 -15.01 12.25 -3.38
CA ALA A 13 -14.86 10.84 -3.03
C ALA A 13 -14.84 10.60 -1.52
N SER A 14 -15.40 9.46 -1.11
CA SER A 14 -15.44 8.99 0.28
C SER A 14 -14.09 9.15 0.99
N PRO A 15 -14.05 9.49 2.30
CA PRO A 15 -12.81 9.56 3.08
C PRO A 15 -12.09 8.21 3.17
N HIS A 16 -12.79 7.12 2.87
CA HIS A 16 -12.25 5.77 2.80
C HIS A 16 -11.53 5.43 1.48
N VAL A 17 -11.48 6.41 0.57
CA VAL A 17 -10.69 6.37 -0.67
C VAL A 17 -9.49 7.31 -0.52
N GLY A 18 -8.31 6.72 -0.48
CA GLY A 18 -7.02 7.41 -0.53
C GLY A 18 -6.36 7.21 -1.89
N VAL A 19 -5.06 7.48 -1.99
CA VAL A 19 -4.31 7.40 -3.25
C VAL A 19 -3.03 6.59 -3.09
N MET A 20 -2.74 5.75 -4.08
CA MET A 20 -1.44 5.11 -4.25
C MET A 20 -0.67 5.91 -5.30
N VAL A 21 0.46 6.49 -4.91
CA VAL A 21 1.39 7.16 -5.82
C VAL A 21 2.59 6.26 -6.10
N GLY A 22 3.43 6.68 -7.03
CA GLY A 22 4.70 6.00 -7.30
C GLY A 22 5.61 6.88 -8.17
N PRO A 23 6.89 6.49 -8.34
CA PRO A 23 7.88 7.28 -9.08
C PRO A 23 7.43 7.74 -10.47
N ARG A 24 6.63 6.93 -11.19
CA ARG A 24 6.09 7.30 -12.52
C ARG A 24 4.85 8.19 -12.49
N VAL A 25 4.18 8.35 -11.34
CA VAL A 25 2.98 9.17 -11.22
C VAL A 25 3.37 10.63 -11.03
N ARG A 26 3.18 11.44 -12.07
CA ARG A 26 3.55 12.87 -12.05
C ARG A 26 2.54 13.74 -11.29
N GLY A 27 1.25 13.44 -11.36
CA GLY A 27 0.21 14.22 -10.68
C GLY A 27 0.15 13.91 -9.19
N LEU A 28 0.11 14.95 -8.34
CA LEU A 28 -0.06 14.86 -6.88
C LEU A 28 -1.29 15.62 -6.39
N ALA A 29 -2.26 15.90 -7.28
CA ALA A 29 -3.43 16.69 -6.92
C ALA A 29 -4.21 16.11 -5.72
N PRO A 30 -4.39 14.77 -5.59
CA PRO A 30 -4.99 14.18 -4.39
C PRO A 30 -4.25 14.48 -3.09
N LEU A 31 -2.92 14.53 -3.11
CA LEU A 31 -2.10 14.82 -1.92
C LEU A 31 -2.27 16.29 -1.52
N ALA A 32 -2.28 17.19 -2.51
CA ALA A 32 -2.55 18.62 -2.29
C ALA A 32 -3.97 18.86 -1.74
N ASP A 33 -4.94 18.02 -2.12
CA ASP A 33 -6.29 18.04 -1.57
C ASP A 33 -6.38 17.36 -0.16
N GLY A 34 -5.26 16.95 0.44
CA GLY A 34 -5.20 16.38 1.78
C GLY A 34 -5.66 14.93 1.88
N ARG A 35 -5.64 14.16 0.79
CA ARG A 35 -5.98 12.73 0.84
C ARG A 35 -4.88 11.94 1.55
N TRP A 36 -5.31 10.94 2.33
CA TRP A 36 -4.41 9.90 2.81
C TRP A 36 -3.79 9.17 1.62
N TRP A 37 -2.49 8.89 1.72
CA TRP A 37 -1.74 8.33 0.62
C TRP A 37 -0.72 7.30 1.07
N ALA A 38 -0.33 6.44 0.14
CA ALA A 38 0.87 5.62 0.26
C ALA A 38 1.65 5.68 -1.05
N SER A 39 2.93 5.31 -1.03
CA SER A 39 3.74 5.18 -2.23
C SER A 39 4.13 3.74 -2.48
N ASP A 40 3.93 3.29 -3.72
CA ASP A 40 4.60 2.13 -4.28
C ASP A 40 6.05 2.51 -4.69
N ASN A 41 6.90 1.51 -4.92
CA ASN A 41 8.29 1.65 -5.36
C ASN A 41 8.48 1.41 -6.87
N ASP A 42 7.39 1.09 -7.60
CA ASP A 42 7.35 0.76 -9.03
C ASP A 42 8.04 -0.57 -9.43
N GLY A 43 8.44 -1.39 -8.47
CA GLY A 43 9.19 -2.64 -8.60
C GLY A 43 8.52 -3.71 -9.46
N PHE A 44 7.18 -3.74 -9.50
CA PHE A 44 6.40 -4.66 -10.33
C PHE A 44 6.74 -4.60 -11.83
N THR A 45 7.26 -3.47 -12.30
CA THR A 45 7.66 -3.30 -13.70
C THR A 45 9.03 -3.90 -14.06
N GLY A 46 9.73 -4.51 -13.10
CA GLY A 46 11.02 -5.17 -13.32
C GLY A 46 12.21 -4.21 -13.48
N HIS A 47 12.00 -2.91 -13.34
CA HIS A 47 13.03 -1.89 -13.55
C HIS A 47 13.00 -0.82 -12.45
N PHE A 48 13.27 -1.20 -11.21
CA PHE A 48 13.46 -0.23 -10.14
C PHE A 48 14.56 0.79 -10.52
N GLN A 49 14.26 2.08 -10.39
CA GLN A 49 15.18 3.17 -10.72
C GLN A 49 15.49 3.99 -9.46
N ALA A 50 16.62 3.71 -8.82
CA ALA A 50 17.03 4.34 -7.56
C ALA A 50 16.94 5.88 -7.58
N ALA A 51 17.46 6.51 -8.64
CA ALA A 51 17.45 7.97 -8.76
C ALA A 51 16.02 8.53 -8.88
N ALA A 52 15.15 7.86 -9.63
CA ALA A 52 13.75 8.28 -9.75
C ALA A 52 12.99 8.10 -8.43
N PHE A 53 13.30 7.04 -7.69
CA PHE A 53 12.72 6.80 -6.36
C PHE A 53 13.16 7.87 -5.36
N LEU A 54 14.45 8.21 -5.31
CA LEU A 54 14.95 9.28 -4.43
C LEU A 54 14.31 10.64 -4.75
N ALA A 55 14.30 11.05 -6.03
CA ALA A 55 13.63 12.26 -6.46
C ALA A 55 12.13 12.24 -6.15
N HIS A 56 11.51 11.06 -6.14
CA HIS A 56 10.13 10.90 -5.73
C HIS A 56 9.92 11.15 -4.23
N LEU A 57 10.78 10.62 -3.36
CA LEU A 57 10.72 10.83 -1.92
C LEU A 57 10.85 12.32 -1.57
N GLU A 58 11.84 13.00 -2.15
CA GLU A 58 12.03 14.45 -1.98
C GLU A 58 10.77 15.24 -2.36
N ARG A 59 10.16 14.88 -3.48
CA ARG A 59 8.91 15.52 -3.96
C ARG A 59 7.72 15.29 -3.03
N LEU A 60 7.70 14.19 -2.28
CA LEU A 60 6.60 13.84 -1.38
C LEU A 60 6.71 14.46 0.01
N GLY A 61 7.88 14.97 0.40
CA GLY A 61 8.16 15.50 1.74
C GLY A 61 7.07 16.43 2.30
N PRO A 62 6.57 17.42 1.51
CA PRO A 62 5.50 18.32 1.96
C PRO A 62 4.18 17.64 2.37
N PHE A 63 3.98 16.37 2.03
CA PHE A 63 2.75 15.61 2.28
C PHE A 63 2.91 14.51 3.34
N ALA A 64 4.05 14.44 4.03
CA ALA A 64 4.39 13.36 4.98
C ALA A 64 3.34 13.14 6.07
N ALA A 65 2.69 14.21 6.56
CA ALA A 65 1.68 14.14 7.62
C ALA A 65 0.47 13.25 7.32
N ARG A 66 0.23 12.89 6.04
CA ARG A 66 -0.84 11.98 5.62
C ARG A 66 -0.33 10.75 4.87
N CYS A 67 0.95 10.45 5.00
CA CYS A 67 1.56 9.24 4.49
C CYS A 67 1.18 8.07 5.41
N LEU A 68 0.55 7.04 4.86
CA LEU A 68 0.39 5.76 5.53
C LEU A 68 1.74 5.03 5.56
N PHE A 69 2.36 4.87 4.39
CA PHE A 69 3.67 4.25 4.22
C PHE A 69 4.28 4.55 2.85
N VAL A 70 5.57 4.28 2.73
CA VAL A 70 6.30 4.10 1.46
C VAL A 70 6.79 2.66 1.39
N ALA A 71 6.49 1.96 0.30
CA ALA A 71 6.95 0.61 0.04
C ALA A 71 8.48 0.60 -0.15
N ALA A 72 9.20 -0.18 0.65
CA ALA A 72 10.61 -0.43 0.41
C ALA A 72 10.79 -1.21 -0.91
N PRO A 73 11.77 -0.87 -1.77
CA PRO A 73 12.12 -1.63 -2.97
C PRO A 73 12.27 -3.13 -2.72
N ASP A 74 11.70 -3.92 -3.62
CA ASP A 74 11.54 -5.36 -3.50
C ASP A 74 11.87 -6.10 -4.80
N VAL A 75 11.94 -7.43 -4.71
CA VAL A 75 12.09 -8.33 -5.84
C VAL A 75 10.84 -9.21 -5.95
N VAL A 76 10.08 -8.99 -7.02
CA VAL A 76 8.80 -9.68 -7.23
C VAL A 76 8.97 -11.20 -7.20
N GLY A 77 8.25 -11.86 -6.30
CA GLY A 77 8.28 -13.31 -6.14
C GLY A 77 9.51 -13.87 -5.40
N ASP A 78 10.37 -13.03 -4.83
CA ASP A 78 11.55 -13.46 -4.08
C ASP A 78 11.64 -12.72 -2.73
N ALA A 79 11.15 -13.37 -1.67
CA ALA A 79 11.24 -12.83 -0.32
C ALA A 79 12.67 -12.67 0.19
N ALA A 80 13.58 -13.60 -0.14
CA ALA A 80 14.96 -13.53 0.36
C ALA A 80 15.70 -12.34 -0.24
N ALA A 81 15.60 -12.15 -1.56
CA ALA A 81 16.19 -10.98 -2.23
C ALA A 81 15.53 -9.68 -1.78
N THR A 82 14.21 -9.69 -1.52
CA THR A 82 13.50 -8.52 -0.97
C THR A 82 14.02 -8.14 0.42
N LEU A 83 14.18 -9.10 1.33
CA LEU A 83 14.72 -8.83 2.67
C LEU A 83 16.18 -8.40 2.65
N ALA A 84 16.97 -8.87 1.68
CA ALA A 84 18.36 -8.41 1.52
C ALA A 84 18.45 -6.91 1.14
N LEU A 85 17.45 -6.39 0.42
CA LEU A 85 17.38 -4.97 0.04
C LEU A 85 16.85 -4.08 1.19
N PHE A 86 16.02 -4.65 2.07
CA PHE A 86 15.24 -3.89 3.03
C PHE A 86 16.05 -2.95 3.94
N PRO A 87 17.15 -3.35 4.60
CA PRO A 87 17.86 -2.48 5.55
C PRO A 87 18.35 -1.17 4.93
N ARG A 88 18.87 -1.25 3.69
CA ARG A 88 19.36 -0.08 2.96
C ARG A 88 18.22 0.89 2.67
N TRP A 89 17.13 0.38 2.10
CA TRP A 89 16.04 1.24 1.65
C TRP A 89 15.17 1.74 2.78
N ARG A 90 15.02 0.98 3.85
CA ARG A 90 14.44 1.45 5.09
C ARG A 90 15.16 2.72 5.56
N SER A 91 16.50 2.65 5.68
CA SER A 91 17.31 3.80 6.13
C SER A 91 17.14 5.02 5.22
N VAL A 92 17.03 4.80 3.91
CA VAL A 92 16.76 5.87 2.93
C VAL A 92 15.39 6.50 3.15
N ILE A 93 14.34 5.69 3.29
CA ILE A 93 12.96 6.17 3.44
C ILE A 93 12.77 6.89 4.78
N GLU A 94 13.33 6.34 5.87
CA GLU A 94 13.31 6.96 7.20
C GLU A 94 14.04 8.32 7.22
N ALA A 95 15.10 8.48 6.43
CA ALA A 95 15.79 9.77 6.30
C ALA A 95 14.93 10.86 5.63
N HIS A 96 13.79 10.50 5.04
CA HIS A 96 12.76 11.41 4.53
C HIS A 96 11.52 11.48 5.44
N ASP A 97 11.62 11.00 6.69
CA ASP A 97 10.56 11.03 7.70
C ASP A 97 9.29 10.26 7.30
N PHE A 98 9.41 9.26 6.42
CA PHE A 98 8.28 8.42 6.00
C PHE A 98 8.22 7.09 6.75
N PRO A 99 7.01 6.58 7.05
CA PRO A 99 6.83 5.22 7.51
C PRO A 99 7.20 4.22 6.41
N VAL A 100 7.89 3.13 6.77
CA VAL A 100 8.38 2.13 5.83
C VAL A 100 7.49 0.89 5.84
N ALA A 101 7.02 0.47 4.66
CA ALA A 101 6.44 -0.85 4.49
C ALA A 101 7.48 -1.86 3.99
N VAL A 102 7.60 -3.01 4.66
CA VAL A 102 8.26 -4.18 4.07
C VAL A 102 7.30 -4.83 3.08
N VAL A 103 7.79 -5.12 1.88
CA VAL A 103 7.00 -5.75 0.82
C VAL A 103 7.19 -7.26 0.89
N ALA A 104 6.21 -7.96 1.45
CA ALA A 104 6.26 -9.42 1.51
C ALA A 104 5.97 -10.02 0.13
N GLN A 105 6.87 -10.91 -0.30
CA GLN A 105 6.84 -11.63 -1.57
C GLN A 105 6.78 -13.15 -1.33
N ASP A 106 6.60 -13.93 -2.39
CA ASP A 106 6.57 -15.39 -2.31
C ASP A 106 7.81 -15.93 -1.57
N GLY A 107 7.59 -16.84 -0.61
CA GLY A 107 8.61 -17.40 0.28
C GLY A 107 8.76 -16.70 1.64
N GLN A 108 8.07 -15.58 1.88
CA GLN A 108 8.18 -14.84 3.16
C GLN A 108 7.74 -15.68 4.36
N GLU A 109 6.88 -16.69 4.19
CA GLU A 109 6.46 -17.61 5.26
C GLU A 109 7.62 -18.40 5.89
N ALA A 110 8.76 -18.52 5.19
CA ALA A 110 9.95 -19.21 5.66
C ALA A 110 10.97 -18.25 6.31
N LEU A 111 10.68 -16.95 6.35
CA LEU A 111 11.60 -15.90 6.75
C LEU A 111 10.94 -14.97 7.79
N ALA A 112 11.73 -14.48 8.74
CA ALA A 112 11.23 -13.51 9.71
C ALA A 112 10.87 -12.19 9.02
N LEU A 113 9.74 -11.61 9.40
CA LEU A 113 9.42 -10.23 9.06
C LEU A 113 10.36 -9.28 9.85
N PRO A 114 10.87 -8.19 9.24
CA PRO A 114 11.75 -7.25 9.94
C PRO A 114 11.01 -6.50 11.05
N GLU A 115 11.38 -6.69 12.32
CA GLU A 115 10.77 -5.98 13.47
C GLU A 115 10.80 -4.45 13.32
N SER A 116 11.70 -3.95 12.49
CA SER A 116 11.92 -2.54 12.27
C SER A 116 11.09 -1.91 11.15
N ALA A 117 10.17 -2.64 10.54
CA ALA A 117 9.22 -2.07 9.58
C ALA A 117 8.02 -1.46 10.31
N ASN A 118 7.36 -0.47 9.70
CA ASN A 118 6.13 0.12 10.23
C ASN A 118 4.89 -0.59 9.67
N TRP A 119 4.96 -1.05 8.42
CA TRP A 119 3.84 -1.63 7.69
C TRP A 119 4.21 -2.94 7.00
N LEU A 120 3.22 -3.80 6.83
CA LEU A 120 3.31 -4.98 5.96
C LEU A 120 2.59 -4.68 4.65
N PHE A 121 3.30 -4.72 3.53
CA PHE A 121 2.69 -4.74 2.20
C PHE A 121 2.67 -6.20 1.71
N LEU A 122 1.48 -6.80 1.62
CA LEU A 122 1.28 -8.11 0.99
C LEU A 122 1.24 -7.98 -0.54
N ALA A 123 2.40 -8.19 -1.18
CA ALA A 123 2.56 -8.29 -2.62
C ALA A 123 2.53 -9.78 -3.01
N GLY A 124 3.56 -10.35 -3.63
CA GLY A 124 3.59 -11.77 -4.01
C GLY A 124 2.45 -12.21 -4.94
N SER A 125 2.39 -13.50 -5.27
CA SER A 125 1.35 -14.08 -6.13
C SER A 125 -0.02 -14.17 -5.43
N ASP A 126 -1.10 -14.29 -6.21
CA ASP A 126 -2.46 -14.43 -5.64
C ASP A 126 -2.58 -15.73 -4.82
N ALA A 127 -2.05 -16.83 -5.36
CA ALA A 127 -2.08 -18.13 -4.71
C ALA A 127 -1.30 -18.12 -3.40
N TRP A 128 -0.12 -17.50 -3.41
CA TRP A 128 0.71 -17.36 -2.22
C TRP A 128 0.05 -16.49 -1.15
N ARG A 129 -0.46 -15.29 -1.49
CA ARG A 129 -1.19 -14.45 -0.53
C ARG A 129 -2.39 -15.16 0.08
N GLY A 130 -3.14 -15.89 -0.74
CA GLY A 130 -4.31 -16.65 -0.25
C GLY A 130 -3.94 -17.73 0.77
N ARG A 131 -2.77 -18.35 0.61
CA ARG A 131 -2.29 -19.41 1.51
C ARG A 131 -1.57 -18.87 2.75
N HIS A 132 -0.73 -17.86 2.60
CA HIS A 132 0.21 -17.43 3.65
C HIS A 132 -0.12 -16.06 4.26
N GLY A 133 -0.93 -15.25 3.59
CA GLY A 133 -1.32 -13.91 4.03
C GLY A 133 -1.84 -13.85 5.48
N PRO A 134 -2.78 -14.71 5.92
CA PRO A 134 -3.31 -14.66 7.29
C PRO A 134 -2.23 -14.82 8.37
N ALA A 135 -1.27 -15.73 8.17
CA ALA A 135 -0.19 -15.96 9.13
C ALA A 135 0.78 -14.77 9.19
N LEU A 136 1.09 -14.18 8.03
CA LEU A 136 1.95 -12.99 7.95
C LEU A 136 1.30 -11.75 8.57
N ILE A 137 -0.02 -11.60 8.43
CA ILE A 137 -0.79 -10.53 9.09
C ILE A 137 -0.71 -10.70 10.61
N ALA A 138 -0.92 -11.92 11.12
CA ALA A 138 -0.81 -12.20 12.54
C ALA A 138 0.61 -11.93 13.06
N GLN A 139 1.64 -12.30 12.30
CA GLN A 139 3.04 -12.01 12.64
C GLN A 139 3.32 -10.50 12.68
N ALA A 140 2.85 -9.74 11.68
CA ALA A 140 2.99 -8.28 11.67
C ALA A 140 2.31 -7.63 12.88
N GLY A 141 1.11 -8.09 13.26
CA GLY A 141 0.43 -7.65 14.47
C GLY A 141 1.21 -7.96 15.75
N ALA A 142 1.80 -9.16 15.84
CA ALA A 142 2.65 -9.55 16.97
C ALA A 142 3.94 -8.72 17.08
N LEU A 143 4.47 -8.24 15.94
CA LEU A 143 5.61 -7.34 15.87
C LEU A 143 5.25 -5.86 16.10
N GLY A 144 3.96 -5.53 16.26
CA GLY A 144 3.51 -4.16 16.51
C GLY A 144 3.52 -3.26 15.28
N TYR A 145 3.41 -3.83 14.07
CA TYR A 145 3.24 -3.02 12.85
C TYR A 145 1.98 -2.17 12.93
N TRP A 146 2.03 -0.97 12.38
CA TRP A 146 0.95 0.01 12.41
C TRP A 146 -0.22 -0.37 11.51
N GLY A 147 0.05 -1.17 10.47
CA GLY A 147 -1.00 -1.68 9.60
C GLY A 147 -0.53 -2.61 8.50
N VAL A 148 -1.53 -3.14 7.79
CA VAL A 148 -1.36 -4.05 6.65
C VAL A 148 -1.96 -3.43 5.38
N HIS A 149 -1.20 -3.50 4.30
CA HIS A 149 -1.61 -3.16 2.95
C HIS A 149 -1.66 -4.40 2.06
N VAL A 150 -2.67 -4.53 1.21
CA VAL A 150 -2.79 -5.63 0.23
C VAL A 150 -2.83 -5.10 -1.19
N GLY A 151 -1.88 -5.55 -2.02
CA GLY A 151 -1.82 -5.16 -3.42
C GLY A 151 -2.71 -5.99 -4.37
N ARG A 152 -2.92 -5.45 -5.58
CA ARG A 152 -3.61 -6.10 -6.71
C ARG A 152 -5.09 -6.43 -6.44
N VAL A 153 -5.79 -5.57 -5.72
CA VAL A 153 -7.20 -5.69 -5.32
C VAL A 153 -8.12 -5.03 -6.35
N ASN A 154 -8.35 -5.72 -7.48
CA ASN A 154 -9.08 -5.17 -8.62
C ASN A 154 -10.56 -5.61 -8.73
N SER A 155 -11.21 -5.99 -7.62
CA SER A 155 -12.63 -6.35 -7.63
C SER A 155 -13.29 -6.20 -6.26
N ALA A 156 -14.61 -5.99 -6.25
CA ALA A 156 -15.43 -5.98 -5.04
C ALA A 156 -15.16 -7.19 -4.13
N ARG A 157 -15.12 -8.39 -4.72
CA ARG A 157 -14.84 -9.64 -4.00
C ARG A 157 -13.47 -9.62 -3.30
N ARG A 158 -12.44 -9.08 -3.96
CA ARG A 158 -11.10 -8.97 -3.34
C ARG A 158 -11.07 -7.91 -2.24
N VAL A 159 -11.81 -6.80 -2.40
CA VAL A 159 -11.98 -5.81 -1.32
C VAL A 159 -12.59 -6.48 -0.09
N GLN A 160 -13.68 -7.23 -0.26
CA GLN A 160 -14.33 -7.98 0.84
C GLN A 160 -13.38 -8.98 1.50
N ALA A 161 -12.57 -9.69 0.72
CA ALA A 161 -11.55 -10.59 1.27
C ALA A 161 -10.51 -9.84 2.11
N CYS A 162 -10.09 -8.63 1.69
CA CYS A 162 -9.19 -7.79 2.48
C CYS A 162 -9.82 -7.34 3.81
N VAL A 163 -11.11 -6.99 3.78
CA VAL A 163 -11.86 -6.64 5.01
C VAL A 163 -11.90 -7.84 5.96
N ALA A 164 -12.26 -9.02 5.47
CA ALA A 164 -12.34 -10.23 6.28
C ALA A 164 -10.98 -10.66 6.88
N LEU A 165 -9.87 -10.31 6.22
CA LEU A 165 -8.51 -10.54 6.71
C LEU A 165 -8.01 -9.48 7.69
N GLY A 166 -8.77 -8.40 7.92
CA GLY A 166 -8.37 -7.29 8.77
C GLY A 166 -7.32 -6.38 8.16
N ALA A 167 -7.22 -6.29 6.83
CA ALA A 167 -6.29 -5.38 6.18
C ALA A 167 -6.73 -3.90 6.31
N ASP A 168 -5.81 -3.03 6.70
CA ASP A 168 -6.06 -1.60 6.89
C ASP A 168 -6.20 -0.85 5.57
N SER A 169 -5.48 -1.30 4.54
CA SER A 169 -5.58 -0.72 3.21
C SER A 169 -5.35 -1.73 2.08
N CYS A 170 -5.81 -1.37 0.89
CA CYS A 170 -5.51 -2.10 -0.34
C CYS A 170 -5.42 -1.16 -1.53
N ASP A 171 -4.76 -1.59 -2.60
CA ASP A 171 -4.68 -0.85 -3.85
C ASP A 171 -4.96 -1.76 -5.05
N GLY A 172 -5.24 -1.13 -6.19
CA GLY A 172 -5.41 -1.83 -7.45
C GLY A 172 -5.38 -0.89 -8.64
N THR A 173 -5.13 -1.47 -9.81
CA THR A 173 -5.06 -0.80 -11.10
C THR A 173 -6.42 -0.63 -11.78
N TYR A 174 -7.54 -0.95 -11.13
CA TYR A 174 -8.89 -0.91 -11.72
C TYR A 174 -9.20 0.41 -12.46
N LEU A 175 -8.95 1.56 -11.83
CA LEU A 175 -9.20 2.88 -12.42
C LEU A 175 -8.42 3.14 -13.71
N ARG A 176 -7.24 2.52 -13.88
CA ARG A 176 -6.45 2.64 -15.11
C ARG A 176 -7.21 2.14 -16.33
N PHE A 177 -8.07 1.15 -16.15
CA PHE A 177 -8.82 0.51 -17.23
C PHE A 177 -10.26 1.03 -17.38
N THR A 178 -10.86 1.51 -16.29
CA THR A 178 -12.26 2.00 -16.30
C THR A 178 -12.38 3.52 -16.41
N GLY A 179 -11.28 4.25 -16.25
CA GLY A 179 -11.28 5.71 -16.10
C GLY A 179 -11.61 6.16 -14.67
N VAL A 180 -11.19 7.38 -14.33
CA VAL A 180 -11.28 7.93 -12.97
C VAL A 180 -12.72 8.04 -12.48
N GLU A 181 -13.64 8.61 -13.26
CA GLU A 181 -15.01 8.86 -12.83
C GLU A 181 -15.78 7.56 -12.55
N ARG A 182 -15.79 6.62 -13.52
CA ARG A 182 -16.43 5.32 -13.34
C ARG A 182 -15.74 4.51 -12.25
N GLY A 183 -14.42 4.41 -12.27
CA GLY A 183 -13.69 3.60 -11.31
C GLY A 183 -13.82 4.11 -9.88
N LEU A 184 -13.93 5.42 -9.65
CA LEU A 184 -14.22 5.96 -8.33
C LEU A 184 -15.61 5.56 -7.83
N ARG A 185 -16.65 5.63 -8.68
CA ARG A 185 -17.99 5.16 -8.32
C ARG A 185 -17.99 3.69 -7.93
N ASP A 186 -17.32 2.86 -8.72
CA ASP A 186 -17.27 1.41 -8.50
C ASP A 186 -16.52 1.09 -7.18
N VAL A 187 -15.33 1.66 -6.98
CA VAL A 187 -14.53 1.46 -5.77
C VAL A 187 -15.25 1.96 -4.51
N GLN A 188 -15.97 3.08 -4.59
CA GLN A 188 -16.81 3.55 -3.48
C GLN A 188 -17.85 2.51 -3.10
N GLY A 189 -18.58 1.97 -4.08
CA GLY A 189 -19.54 0.90 -3.82
C GLY A 189 -18.90 -0.35 -3.18
N TRP A 190 -17.67 -0.71 -3.58
CA TRP A 190 -16.96 -1.85 -2.99
C TRP A 190 -16.59 -1.61 -1.53
N VAL A 191 -16.10 -0.40 -1.24
CA VAL A 191 -15.70 0.05 0.08
C VAL A 191 -16.90 0.15 1.02
N GLU A 192 -17.99 0.75 0.57
CA GLU A 192 -19.21 0.94 1.36
C GLU A 192 -19.89 -0.39 1.68
N ALA A 193 -19.91 -1.32 0.71
CA ALA A 193 -20.40 -2.69 0.95
C ALA A 193 -19.56 -3.44 2.00
N GLY A 194 -18.27 -3.09 2.15
CA GLY A 194 -17.38 -3.68 3.17
C GLY A 194 -17.45 -2.99 4.52
N ALA A 195 -17.82 -1.70 4.55
CA ALA A 195 -17.85 -0.85 5.76
C ALA A 195 -18.91 -1.26 6.79
N GLY A 196 -19.89 -2.07 6.37
CA GLY A 196 -20.86 -2.69 7.28
C GLY A 196 -20.30 -3.81 8.15
N GLN A 197 -19.01 -4.16 8.03
CA GLN A 197 -18.35 -5.20 8.81
C GLN A 197 -17.30 -4.60 9.77
N PRO A 198 -17.24 -5.03 11.05
CA PRO A 198 -16.26 -4.53 12.00
C PRO A 198 -14.83 -4.80 11.51
N GLY A 199 -13.95 -3.80 11.60
CA GLY A 199 -12.55 -3.87 11.16
C GLY A 199 -12.20 -2.91 10.01
N LEU A 200 -13.20 -2.35 9.32
CA LEU A 200 -12.96 -1.36 8.29
C LEU A 200 -12.93 0.06 8.87
N PHE A 201 -11.77 0.71 8.77
CA PHE A 201 -11.57 2.16 9.03
C PHE A 201 -11.39 2.64 10.47
N GLY A 202 -10.70 1.87 11.31
CA GLY A 202 -10.23 2.34 12.63
C GLY A 202 -9.15 3.44 12.59
N LEU A 203 -8.52 3.69 11.43
CA LEU A 203 -7.38 4.61 11.25
C LEU A 203 -7.66 6.11 11.52
N ALA A 204 -8.84 6.48 12.01
CA ALA A 204 -9.12 7.85 12.46
C ALA A 204 -8.86 8.08 13.96
N ARG A 205 -8.32 7.10 14.70
CA ARG A 205 -8.06 7.27 16.14
C ARG A 205 -6.61 6.89 16.47
N ALA A 206 -5.85 7.92 16.85
CA ALA A 206 -4.50 7.87 17.41
C ALA A 206 -3.32 7.80 16.42
N MET A 207 -3.11 8.90 15.69
CA MET A 207 -1.79 9.52 15.56
C MET A 207 -1.96 11.03 15.71
#